data_AF-C7LFW1-F1
#
_entry.id   AF-C7LFW1-F1
#
_cell.length_a   1.000
_cell.length_b   1.000
_cell.length_c   1.000
_cell.angle_alpha   90.00
_cell.angle_beta   90.00
_cell.angle_gamma   90.00
#
_symmetry.space_group_name_H-M   'P 1'
#
loop_
_entity.id
_entity.type
_entity.pdbx_description
1 polymer ?
#
loop_
_entity_poly.entity_id
_entity_poly.type
_entity_poly.pdbx_seq_one_letter_code
_entity_poly.pdbx_strand_id
1 'polypeptide(L)'
;MGQDGERTSWFVAVDLYDILFGLRTGISTRWFLKREETKTLRKAESAQYALSNLFEAKARLVSLISEAGLYKLILKSRKKEAQKFQNWLARDVIPKYLAEISANHI
;
A
#
# COMPACT_ATOMS: atom_id res chain seq x y z
N MET A 1 -30.08 2.08 -3.36
CA MET A 1 -29.31 3.12 -2.65
C MET A 1 -27.94 2.54 -2.36
N GLY A 2 -27.08 2.50 -3.39
CA GLY A 2 -25.82 1.77 -3.37
C GLY A 2 -24.77 2.51 -2.56
N GLN A 3 -24.37 1.94 -1.43
CA GLN A 3 -23.12 2.26 -0.77
C GLN A 3 -22.17 1.07 -0.93
N ASP A 4 -21.81 0.76 -2.17
CA ASP A 4 -20.56 0.05 -2.42
C ASP A 4 -19.45 1.09 -2.33
N GLY A 5 -19.22 1.59 -1.12
CA GLY A 5 -18.06 2.40 -0.79
C GLY A 5 -16.83 1.56 -1.12
N GLU A 6 -16.07 2.02 -2.10
CA GLU A 6 -14.83 1.43 -2.60
C GLU A 6 -14.01 0.83 -1.44
N ARG A 7 -14.03 -0.51 -1.31
CA ARG A 7 -13.36 -1.21 -0.21
C ARG A 7 -11.85 -1.10 -0.38
N THR A 8 -11.29 -0.01 0.13
CA THR A 8 -9.84 0.21 0.13
C THR A 8 -9.21 -0.66 1.19
N SER A 9 -8.35 -1.58 0.77
CA SER A 9 -7.55 -2.41 1.67
C SER A 9 -6.42 -1.60 2.31
N TRP A 10 -6.14 -1.88 3.58
CA TRP A 10 -5.11 -1.21 4.38
C TRP A 10 -4.09 -2.22 4.91
N PHE A 11 -2.81 -1.87 4.84
CA PHE A 11 -1.69 -2.73 5.18
C PHE A 11 -0.82 -2.07 6.25
N VAL A 12 -0.23 -2.86 7.15
CA VAL A 12 0.66 -2.36 8.21
C VAL A 12 1.95 -1.83 7.59
N ALA A 13 2.27 -0.55 7.82
CA ALA A 13 3.34 0.13 7.11
C ALA A 13 4.74 -0.45 7.42
N VAL A 14 4.99 -0.82 8.68
CA VAL A 14 6.31 -1.34 9.10
C VAL A 14 6.65 -2.65 8.38
N ASP A 15 5.66 -3.53 8.21
CA ASP A 15 5.83 -4.79 7.49
C ASP A 15 6.20 -4.52 6.03
N LEU A 16 5.52 -3.56 5.39
CA LEU A 16 5.86 -3.17 4.02
C LEU A 16 7.27 -2.60 3.90
N TYR A 17 7.71 -1.80 4.88
CA TYR A 17 9.06 -1.23 4.83
C TYR A 17 10.15 -2.28 5.03
N ASP A 18 9.93 -3.23 5.94
CA ASP A 18 10.84 -4.33 6.17
C ASP A 18 10.91 -5.25 4.94
N ILE A 19 9.73 -5.63 4.43
CA ILE A 19 9.63 -6.51 3.26
C ILE A 19 10.15 -5.85 1.99
N LEU A 20 9.93 -4.55 1.74
CA LEU A 20 10.32 -3.94 0.45
C LEU A 20 11.69 -3.28 0.46
N PHE A 21 12.16 -2.83 1.63
CA PHE A 21 13.37 -2.02 1.74
C PHE A 21 14.35 -2.51 2.82
N GLY A 22 13.96 -3.47 3.68
CA GLY A 22 14.78 -3.92 4.80
C GLY A 22 14.92 -2.84 5.89
N LEU A 23 13.90 -2.00 6.05
CA LEU A 23 13.91 -0.86 6.96
C LEU A 23 12.82 -0.99 8.02
N ARG A 24 13.16 -0.66 9.27
CA ARG A 24 12.20 -0.65 10.40
C ARG A 24 11.46 0.68 10.57
N THR A 25 11.90 1.73 9.88
CA THR A 25 11.23 3.04 9.86
C THR A 25 11.16 3.54 8.43
N GLY A 26 10.09 4.27 8.11
CA GLY A 26 9.77 4.61 6.73
C GLY A 26 9.34 6.04 6.49
N ILE A 27 9.75 7.00 7.33
CA ILE A 27 9.43 8.42 7.08
C ILE A 27 10.03 8.86 5.75
N SER A 28 11.28 8.49 5.46
CA SER A 28 11.94 8.77 4.18
C SER A 28 11.48 7.87 3.03
N THR A 29 10.84 6.72 3.31
CA THR A 29 10.34 5.83 2.25
C THR A 29 8.92 6.16 1.81
N ARG A 30 8.23 7.10 2.48
CA ARG A 30 6.82 7.42 2.22
C ARG A 30 6.52 8.88 1.88
N TRP A 31 7.52 9.75 1.75
CA TRP A 31 7.29 11.18 1.48
C TRP A 31 6.53 11.46 0.19
N PHE A 32 6.53 10.52 -0.76
CA PHE A 32 5.80 10.59 -2.03
C PHE A 32 4.38 10.01 -1.97
N LEU A 33 3.98 9.41 -0.83
CA LEU A 33 2.62 8.95 -0.62
C LEU A 33 1.72 10.13 -0.26
N LYS A 34 0.53 10.14 -0.83
CA LYS A 34 -0.46 11.18 -0.54
C LYS A 34 -1.12 10.92 0.82
N ARG A 35 -1.77 11.96 1.36
CA ARG A 35 -2.41 11.89 2.67
C ARG A 35 -3.48 10.80 2.72
N GLU A 36 -4.27 10.66 1.67
CA GLU A 36 -5.32 9.64 1.50
C GLU A 36 -4.78 8.20 1.39
N GLU A 37 -3.49 8.04 1.09
CA GLU A 37 -2.84 6.71 0.99
C GLU A 37 -2.22 6.26 2.31
N THR A 38 -2.31 7.11 3.33
CA THR A 38 -1.74 6.84 4.65
C THR A 38 -2.80 7.05 5.72
N LYS A 39 -2.86 6.14 6.69
CA LYS A 39 -3.74 6.26 7.85
C LYS A 39 -2.96 5.93 9.10
N THR A 40 -3.32 6.54 10.22
CA THR A 40 -2.78 6.16 11.53
C THR A 40 -3.92 5.63 12.37
N LEU A 41 -3.72 4.45 12.95
CA LEU A 41 -4.64 3.85 13.91
C LEU A 41 -4.05 4.00 15.31
N ARG A 42 -4.85 4.53 16.25
CA ARG A 42 -4.46 4.61 17.66
C ARG A 42 -4.83 3.32 18.38
N LYS A 43 -4.03 2.92 19.37
CA LYS A 43 -4.31 1.72 20.18
C LYS A 43 -5.67 1.76 20.87
N ALA A 44 -6.12 2.94 21.29
CA ALA A 44 -7.45 3.12 21.86
C ALA A 44 -8.59 2.81 20.87
N GLU A 45 -8.36 3.07 19.58
CA GLU A 45 -9.32 2.82 18.49
C GLU A 45 -9.26 1.36 18.00
N SER A 46 -8.24 0.59 18.40
CA SER A 46 -8.04 -0.78 17.91
C SER A 46 -8.92 -1.82 18.61
N ALA A 47 -9.41 -1.49 19.82
CA ALA A 47 -10.25 -2.38 20.62
C ALA A 47 -11.53 -2.79 19.88
N GLN A 48 -12.17 -1.84 19.18
CA GLN A 48 -13.40 -2.10 18.43
C GLN A 48 -13.21 -3.04 17.23
N TYR A 49 -11.97 -3.29 16.82
CA TYR A 49 -11.63 -4.16 15.69
C TYR A 49 -10.86 -5.43 16.11
N ALA A 50 -10.69 -5.67 17.42
CA ALA A 50 -9.82 -6.74 17.93
C ALA A 50 -8.37 -6.71 17.39
N LEU A 51 -7.86 -5.51 17.08
CA LEU A 51 -6.53 -5.29 16.49
C LEU A 51 -5.46 -4.88 17.52
N SER A 52 -5.66 -5.20 18.80
CA SER A 52 -4.71 -4.84 19.87
C SER A 52 -3.34 -5.49 19.69
N ASN A 53 -3.29 -6.64 19.01
CA ASN A 53 -2.07 -7.38 18.67
C ASN A 53 -1.17 -6.67 17.63
N LEU A 54 -1.71 -5.73 16.84
CA LEU A 54 -0.92 -4.93 15.90
C LEU A 54 0.03 -3.95 16.61
N PHE A 55 -0.23 -3.67 17.89
CA PHE A 55 0.56 -2.74 18.67
C PHE A 55 1.57 -3.52 19.51
N GLU A 56 2.86 -3.32 19.25
CA GLU A 56 3.90 -3.73 20.20
C GLU A 56 3.59 -3.15 21.60
N ALA A 57 4.05 -3.81 22.67
CA ALA A 57 3.61 -3.54 24.05
C ALA A 57 3.55 -2.03 24.41
N LYS A 58 4.55 -1.25 23.98
CA LYS A 58 4.65 0.19 24.23
C LYS A 58 4.16 1.08 23.07
N ALA A 59 3.87 0.52 21.89
CA ALA A 59 3.42 1.29 20.73
C ALA A 59 1.99 1.82 20.96
N ARG A 60 1.79 3.11 20.69
CA ARG A 60 0.47 3.79 20.80
C ARG A 60 -0.20 4.02 19.46
N LEU A 61 0.55 3.91 18.37
CA LEU A 61 0.15 4.25 17.01
C LEU A 61 0.69 3.17 16.06
N VAL A 62 -0.11 2.81 15.07
CA VAL A 62 0.32 2.01 13.92
C VAL A 62 0.00 2.81 12.66
N SER A 63 0.99 2.93 11.77
CA SER A 63 0.75 3.50 10.44
C SER A 63 0.26 2.41 9.50
N LEU A 64 -0.74 2.75 8.69
CA LEU A 64 -1.31 1.92 7.65
C LEU A 64 -1.10 2.59 6.29
N ILE A 65 -0.90 1.78 5.26
CA ILE A 65 -0.76 2.20 3.86
C ILE A 65 -1.91 1.60 3.07
N SER A 66 -2.55 2.39 2.21
CA SER A 66 -3.60 1.90 1.31
C SER A 66 -3.00 1.00 0.23
N GLU A 67 -3.85 0.25 -0.47
CA GLU A 67 -3.44 -0.55 -1.62
C GLU A 67 -2.72 0.27 -2.71
N ALA A 68 -3.25 1.45 -3.06
CA ALA A 68 -2.59 2.37 -3.99
C ALA A 68 -1.19 2.78 -3.49
N GLY A 69 -1.05 3.06 -2.19
CA GLY A 69 0.23 3.37 -1.57
C GLY A 69 1.21 2.18 -1.59
N LEU A 70 0.73 0.95 -1.38
CA LEU A 70 1.52 -0.28 -1.49
C LEU A 70 2.10 -0.42 -2.90
N TYR A 71 1.29 -0.24 -3.95
CA TYR A 71 1.78 -0.31 -5.32
C TYR A 71 2.87 0.73 -5.59
N LYS A 72 2.70 1.97 -5.12
CA LYS A 72 3.75 3.00 -5.23
C LYS A 72 5.04 2.61 -4.50
N LEU A 73 4.95 1.99 -3.32
CA LEU A 73 6.13 1.45 -2.62
C LEU A 73 6.80 0.34 -3.43
N ILE A 74 6.03 -0.60 -3.99
CA ILE A 74 6.57 -1.68 -4.83
C ILE A 74 7.31 -1.10 -6.04
N LEU A 75 6.76 -0.10 -6.72
CA LEU A 75 7.39 0.57 -7.86
C LEU A 75 8.72 1.28 -7.51
N LYS A 76 8.97 1.59 -6.22
CA LYS A 76 10.23 2.16 -5.74
C LYS A 76 11.21 1.13 -5.18
N SER A 77 10.75 -0.09 -4.89
CA SER A 77 11.60 -1.13 -4.32
C SER A 77 12.63 -1.64 -5.33
N ARG A 78 13.84 -1.91 -4.82
CA ARG A 78 14.94 -2.54 -5.57
C ARG A 78 15.00 -4.06 -5.37
N LYS A 79 14.07 -4.67 -4.62
CA LYS A 79 14.06 -6.14 -4.44
C LYS A 79 13.76 -6.85 -5.75
N LYS A 80 14.34 -8.05 -5.94
CA LYS A 80 14.18 -8.83 -7.17
C LYS A 80 12.72 -9.21 -7.41
N GLU A 81 11.98 -9.50 -6.35
CA GLU A 81 10.56 -9.83 -6.36
C GLU A 81 9.72 -8.63 -6.81
N ALA A 82 10.04 -7.43 -6.29
CA ALA A 82 9.37 -6.20 -6.70
C ALA A 82 9.66 -5.87 -8.19
N GLN A 83 10.91 -6.06 -8.64
CA GLN A 83 11.27 -5.86 -10.05
C GLN A 83 10.54 -6.83 -10.99
N LYS A 84 10.29 -8.09 -10.58
CA LYS A 84 9.46 -9.02 -11.37
C LYS A 84 8.05 -8.47 -11.57
N PHE A 85 7.43 -7.96 -10.50
CA PHE A 85 6.11 -7.34 -10.58
C PHE A 85 6.12 -6.06 -11.42
N GLN A 86 7.12 -5.19 -11.25
CA GLN A 86 7.30 -3.99 -12.08
C GLN A 86 7.41 -4.33 -13.56
N ASN A 87 8.22 -5.34 -13.90
CA ASN A 87 8.40 -5.79 -15.29
C ASN A 87 7.11 -6.37 -15.88
N TRP A 88 6.37 -7.15 -15.10
CA TRP A 88 5.07 -7.68 -15.51
C TRP A 88 4.06 -6.55 -15.74
N LEU A 89 3.99 -5.57 -14.84
CA LEU A 89 3.15 -4.38 -15.06
C LEU A 89 3.52 -3.67 -16.37
N ALA A 90 4.81 -3.41 -16.59
CA ALA A 90 5.28 -2.63 -17.73
C ALA A 90 5.15 -3.36 -19.07
N ARG A 91 5.37 -4.68 -19.10
CA ARG A 91 5.41 -5.46 -20.35
C ARG A 91 4.09 -6.12 -20.69
N ASP A 92 3.33 -6.53 -19.69
CA ASP A 92 2.12 -7.33 -19.89
C ASP A 92 0.85 -6.55 -19.59
N VAL A 93 0.79 -5.82 -18.46
CA VAL A 93 -0.47 -5.22 -18.00
C VAL A 93 -0.74 -3.88 -18.67
N ILE A 94 0.20 -2.94 -18.56
CA ILE A 94 0.03 -1.57 -19.07
C ILE A 94 -0.23 -1.59 -20.59
N PRO A 95 0.53 -2.33 -21.42
CA PRO A 95 0.26 -2.37 -22.86
C PRO A 95 -1.13 -2.92 -23.21
N LYS A 96 -1.61 -3.96 -22.49
CA LYS A 96 -2.96 -4.52 -22.70
C LYS A 96 -4.03 -3.49 -22.38
N TYR A 97 -3.91 -2.84 -21.21
CA TYR A 97 -4.86 -1.82 -20.79
C TYR A 97 -4.90 -0.61 -21.73
N LEU A 98 -3.74 -0.17 -22.23
CA LEU A 98 -3.66 0.92 -23.21
C LEU A 98 -4.27 0.53 -24.56
N ALA A 99 -4.05 -0.71 -25.02
CA ALA A 99 -4.65 -1.23 -26.23
C ALA A 99 -6.18 -1.27 -26.13
N GLU A 100 -6.72 -1.75 -25.01
CA GLU A 100 -8.17 -1.75 -24.73
C GLU A 100 -8.77 -0.33 -24.74
N ILE A 101 -8.12 0.64 -24.09
CA ILE A 101 -8.58 2.03 -24.11
C ILE A 101 -8.60 2.58 -25.54
N SER A 102 -7.55 2.32 -26.32
CA SER A 102 -7.45 2.80 -27.71
C SER A 102 -8.53 2.18 -28.61
N ALA A 103 -8.86 0.90 -28.40
CA ALA A 103 -9.88 0.19 -29.17
C ALA A 103 -11.31 0.68 -28.86
N ASN A 104 -11.53 1.29 -27.68
CA ASN A 104 -12.85 1.80 -27.26
C ASN A 104 -13.07 3.29 -27.60
N HIS A 105 -12.07 3.99 -28.14
CA HIS A 105 -12.12 5.41 -28.50
C HIS A 105 -11.88 5.67 -30.00
N ILE A 106 -11.87 4.62 -30.83
CA ILE A 106 -11.90 4.66 -32.32
C ILE A 106 -13.20 3.98 -32.75
#